data_AF-A0A2S9FGQ6-F1
#
_entry.id   AF-A0A2S9FGQ6-F1
#
_cell.length_a   1.000
_cell.length_b   1.000
_cell.length_c   1.000
_cell.angle_alpha   90.00
_cell.angle_beta   90.00
_cell.angle_gamma   90.00
#
_symmetry.space_group_name_H-M   'P 1'
#
loop_
_entity.id
_entity.type
_entity.pdbx_description
1 polymer ?
#
loop_
_entity_poly.entity_id
_entity_poly.type
_entity_poly.pdbx_seq_one_letter_code
_entity_poly.pdbx_strand_id
1 'polypeptide(L)'
;MNLLSSRSQHPGWPMPAGPLRVPAGLVRLRPIRLRDGAQWSRTRLADRRHLEPWEPSTDMDWELRHSVSAWPSVCSGLRSEARKGRMLPYAIELDGQFAGQLTIGNVTHGALRSAWIGYWVASGSTGGGVA
;
A
#
# COMPACT_ATOMS: atom_id res chain seq x y z
N MET A 1 -19.40 13.20 -27.12
CA MET A 1 -18.52 13.41 -25.94
C MET A 1 -18.70 12.20 -25.01
N ASN A 2 -17.75 11.26 -25.01
CA ASN A 2 -17.96 9.92 -24.47
C ASN A 2 -17.80 9.89 -22.94
N LEU A 3 -18.90 9.70 -22.22
CA LEU A 3 -18.98 9.65 -20.74
C LEU A 3 -18.61 8.27 -20.14
N LEU A 4 -17.91 7.41 -20.89
CA LEU A 4 -17.56 6.05 -20.49
C LEU A 4 -16.04 5.84 -20.54
N SER A 5 -15.27 6.37 -19.58
CA SER A 5 -13.81 6.14 -19.61
C SER A 5 -13.05 6.35 -18.29
N SER A 6 -13.66 6.50 -17.11
CA SER A 6 -12.85 6.55 -15.88
C SER A 6 -12.21 5.18 -15.56
N ARG A 7 -12.94 4.08 -15.81
CA ARG A 7 -12.44 2.72 -15.58
C ARG A 7 -11.36 2.26 -16.56
N SER A 8 -11.31 2.81 -17.77
CA SER A 8 -10.27 2.44 -18.74
C SER A 8 -8.91 3.01 -18.36
N GLN A 9 -8.88 4.14 -17.65
CA GLN A 9 -7.63 4.79 -17.27
C GLN A 9 -6.94 4.10 -16.08
N HIS A 10 -7.70 3.43 -15.21
CA HIS A 10 -7.16 2.74 -14.04
C HIS A 10 -7.93 1.43 -13.76
N PRO A 11 -7.82 0.42 -14.65
CA PRO A 11 -8.55 -0.82 -14.51
C PRO A 11 -8.20 -1.54 -13.20
N GLY A 12 -9.21 -2.04 -12.49
CA GLY A 12 -9.04 -2.71 -11.18
C GLY A 12 -8.89 -1.77 -9.98
N TRP A 13 -8.75 -0.45 -10.18
CA TRP A 13 -8.70 0.53 -9.09
C TRP A 13 -10.00 1.35 -9.01
N PRO A 14 -10.60 1.61 -7.82
CA PRO A 14 -10.20 1.17 -6.48
C PRO A 14 -10.98 -0.09 -6.02
N MET A 15 -10.60 -1.28 -6.49
CA MET A 15 -11.26 -2.55 -6.10
C MET A 15 -10.50 -3.23 -4.96
N PRO A 16 -11.16 -3.64 -3.85
CA PRO A 16 -10.54 -4.47 -2.82
C PRO A 16 -10.31 -5.92 -3.32
N ALA A 17 -9.47 -6.68 -2.63
CA ALA A 17 -9.25 -8.11 -2.89
C ALA A 17 -9.32 -8.94 -1.59
N GLY A 18 -9.75 -10.21 -1.72
CA GLY A 18 -10.01 -11.11 -0.59
C GLY A 18 -11.43 -10.95 0.00
N PRO A 19 -11.66 -11.41 1.26
CA PRO A 19 -10.66 -11.91 2.19
C PRO A 19 -10.20 -13.34 1.88
N LEU A 20 -9.00 -13.70 2.33
CA LEU A 20 -8.48 -15.08 2.36
C LEU A 20 -8.09 -15.45 3.79
N ARG A 21 -8.34 -16.70 4.18
CA ARG A 21 -7.92 -17.22 5.49
C ARG A 21 -6.53 -17.85 5.37
N VAL A 22 -5.62 -17.40 6.21
CA VAL A 22 -4.25 -17.89 6.38
C VAL A 22 -4.01 -18.23 7.87
N PRO A 23 -2.89 -18.88 8.25
CA PRO A 23 -2.61 -19.19 9.65
C PRO A 23 -2.69 -17.98 10.59
N ALA A 24 -2.27 -16.79 10.13
CA ALA A 24 -2.35 -15.56 10.91
C ALA A 24 -3.77 -15.01 11.13
N GLY A 25 -4.75 -15.33 10.27
CA GLY A 25 -6.10 -14.74 10.31
C GLY A 25 -6.75 -14.52 8.94
N LEU A 26 -7.72 -13.61 8.85
CA LEU A 26 -8.31 -13.17 7.58
C LEU A 26 -7.53 -12.00 6.99
N VAL A 27 -6.90 -12.22 5.84
CA VAL A 27 -6.17 -11.20 5.10
C VAL A 27 -7.05 -10.60 4.02
N ARG A 28 -7.04 -9.27 3.91
CA ARG A 28 -7.76 -8.50 2.87
C ARG A 28 -6.88 -7.38 2.35
N LEU A 29 -7.01 -7.06 1.06
CA LEU A 29 -6.46 -5.83 0.49
C LEU A 29 -7.56 -4.80 0.30
N ARG A 30 -7.29 -3.56 0.72
CA ARG A 30 -8.18 -2.42 0.43
C ARG A 30 -7.39 -1.17 0.03
N PRO A 31 -7.98 -0.26 -0.75
CA PRO A 31 -7.36 1.03 -1.02
C PRO A 31 -6.91 1.73 0.27
N ILE A 32 -5.74 2.37 0.23
CA ILE A 32 -5.26 3.23 1.32
C ILE A 32 -6.20 4.42 1.56
N ARG A 33 -6.29 4.86 2.82
CA ARG A 33 -7.19 5.92 3.29
C ARG A 33 -6.43 6.92 4.15
N LEU A 34 -6.88 8.17 4.17
CA LEU A 34 -6.29 9.20 5.06
C LEU A 34 -6.32 8.77 6.54
N ARG A 35 -7.36 8.05 6.95
CA ARG A 35 -7.49 7.53 8.33
C ARG A 35 -6.46 6.46 8.72
N ASP A 36 -5.69 5.92 7.79
CA ASP A 36 -4.66 4.92 8.08
C ASP A 36 -3.43 5.54 8.76
N GLY A 37 -3.27 6.87 8.72
CA GLY A 37 -2.03 7.55 9.07
C GLY A 37 -1.52 7.27 10.48
N ALA A 38 -2.41 7.18 11.46
CA ALA A 38 -2.02 6.86 12.84
C ALA A 38 -1.44 5.44 12.96
N GLN A 39 -2.03 4.46 12.29
CA GLN A 39 -1.58 3.07 12.34
C GLN A 39 -0.34 2.87 11.47
N TRP A 40 -0.32 3.44 10.26
CA TRP A 40 0.85 3.46 9.38
C TRP A 40 2.08 4.05 10.08
N SER A 41 1.94 5.23 10.68
CA SER A 41 3.04 5.91 11.38
C SER A 41 3.54 5.08 12.55
N ARG A 42 2.62 4.64 13.42
CA ARG A 42 2.97 3.82 14.60
C ARG A 42 3.74 2.57 14.20
N THR A 43 3.26 1.83 13.20
CA THR A 43 3.92 0.60 12.75
C THR A 43 5.28 0.89 12.13
N ARG A 44 5.40 1.87 11.21
CA ARG A 44 6.67 2.20 10.56
C ARG A 44 7.72 2.67 11.56
N LEU A 45 7.33 3.46 12.56
CA LEU A 45 8.23 3.92 13.62
C LEU A 45 8.69 2.76 14.52
N ALA A 46 7.76 1.91 14.95
CA ALA A 46 8.08 0.74 15.79
C ALA A 46 8.97 -0.29 15.06
N ASP A 47 8.70 -0.52 13.77
CA ASP A 47 9.39 -1.53 12.96
C ASP A 47 10.61 -0.98 12.20
N ARG A 48 11.17 0.17 12.60
CA ARG A 48 12.34 0.78 11.94
C ARG A 48 13.45 -0.24 11.67
N ARG A 49 13.90 -0.96 12.71
CA ARG A 49 14.98 -1.95 12.60
C ARG A 49 14.64 -3.13 11.68
N HIS A 50 13.35 -3.43 11.50
CA HIS A 50 12.87 -4.52 10.66
C HIS A 50 12.74 -4.09 9.19
N LEU A 51 12.35 -2.83 8.95
CA LEU A 51 12.01 -2.33 7.61
C LEU A 51 13.14 -1.54 6.95
N GLU A 52 13.83 -0.67 7.69
CA GLU A 52 14.83 0.27 7.17
C GLU A 52 15.94 -0.39 6.32
N PRO A 53 16.50 -1.57 6.68
CA PRO A 53 17.54 -2.21 5.87
C PRO A 53 17.10 -2.63 4.46
N TRP A 54 15.80 -2.76 4.20
CA TRP A 54 15.23 -3.22 2.94
C TRP A 54 14.57 -2.10 2.15
N GLU A 55 14.39 -0.94 2.76
CA GLU A 55 13.76 0.22 2.14
C GLU A 55 14.74 0.97 1.25
N PRO A 56 14.28 1.57 0.13
CA PRO A 56 15.11 2.48 -0.64
C PRO A 56 15.67 3.58 0.25
N SER A 57 17.00 3.75 0.21
CA SER A 57 17.70 4.76 1.00
C SER A 57 17.23 6.16 0.63
N THR A 58 17.04 7.01 1.66
CA THR A 58 16.60 8.40 1.50
C THR A 58 17.39 9.30 2.46
N ASP A 59 17.67 10.53 2.06
CA ASP A 59 18.34 11.52 2.92
C ASP A 59 17.46 12.04 4.08
N MET A 60 16.18 11.65 4.10
CA MET A 60 15.23 12.03 5.14
C MET A 60 15.32 11.08 6.33
N ASP A 61 15.36 11.65 7.53
CA ASP A 61 15.29 10.88 8.78
C ASP A 61 14.03 10.00 8.85
N TRP A 62 14.18 8.80 9.40
CA TRP A 62 13.11 7.80 9.47
C TRP A 62 11.90 8.29 10.27
N GLU A 63 12.12 8.99 11.37
CA GLU A 63 11.03 9.44 12.24
C GLU A 63 10.21 10.54 11.57
N LEU A 64 10.90 11.49 10.94
CA LEU A 64 10.24 12.54 10.18
C LEU A 64 9.47 11.97 8.98
N ARG A 65 10.10 11.08 8.21
CA ARG A 65 9.51 10.41 7.03
C ARG A 65 8.25 9.63 7.39
N HIS A 66 8.20 9.04 8.58
CA HIS A 66 7.11 8.18 9.03
C HIS A 66 6.23 8.80 10.13
N SER A 67 6.30 10.12 10.31
CA SER A 67 5.44 10.86 11.23
C SER A 67 3.98 10.86 10.77
N VAL A 68 3.02 10.91 11.69
CA VAL A 68 1.58 10.96 11.36
C VAL A 68 1.26 12.13 10.42
N SER A 69 1.95 13.26 10.58
CA SER A 69 1.80 14.46 9.74
C SER A 69 2.34 14.29 8.31
N ALA A 70 3.23 13.34 8.05
CA ALA A 70 3.70 13.02 6.71
C ALA A 70 2.65 12.24 5.89
N TRP A 71 1.77 11.47 6.55
CA TRP A 71 0.83 10.57 5.89
C TRP A 71 -0.11 11.23 4.87
N PRO A 72 -0.73 12.41 5.13
CA PRO A 72 -1.63 13.04 4.17
C PRO A 72 -0.98 13.28 2.79
N SER A 73 0.29 13.72 2.79
CA SER A 73 1.06 13.94 1.55
C SER A 73 1.34 12.62 0.84
N VAL A 74 1.84 11.62 1.58
CA VAL A 74 2.09 10.26 1.06
C VAL A 74 0.83 9.64 0.45
N CYS A 75 -0.27 9.62 1.21
CA CYS A 75 -1.54 9.04 0.79
C CYS A 75 -2.12 9.76 -0.44
N SER A 76 -2.04 11.10 -0.48
CA SER A 76 -2.50 11.89 -1.62
C SER A 76 -1.67 11.61 -2.88
N GLY A 77 -0.34 11.59 -2.75
CA GLY A 77 0.58 11.24 -3.84
C GLY A 77 0.29 9.86 -4.39
N LEU A 78 0.17 8.86 -3.52
CA LEU A 78 -0.11 7.49 -3.90
C LEU A 78 -1.46 7.36 -4.63
N ARG A 79 -2.51 8.00 -4.11
CA ARG A 79 -3.84 8.00 -4.74
C ARG A 79 -3.87 8.80 -6.06
N SER A 80 -3.02 9.81 -6.20
CA SER A 80 -2.88 10.58 -7.44
C SER A 80 -2.32 9.72 -8.57
N GLU A 81 -1.26 8.95 -8.30
CA GLU A 81 -0.70 8.00 -9.26
C GLU A 81 -1.68 6.87 -9.60
N ALA A 82 -2.48 6.44 -8.62
CA ALA A 82 -3.52 5.45 -8.86
C ALA A 82 -4.65 5.94 -9.77
N ARG A 83 -5.09 7.20 -9.63
CA ARG A 83 -6.04 7.82 -10.57
C ARG A 83 -5.50 7.92 -11.99
N LYS A 84 -4.17 7.96 -12.15
CA LYS A 84 -3.52 7.99 -13.47
C LYS A 84 -3.24 6.59 -14.02
N GLY A 85 -3.66 5.52 -13.32
CA GLY A 85 -3.48 4.14 -13.75
C GLY A 85 -2.06 3.61 -13.63
N ARG A 86 -1.16 4.30 -12.91
CA ARG A 86 0.26 3.94 -12.81
C ARG A 86 0.60 3.12 -11.57
N MET A 87 -0.34 3.01 -10.64
CA MET A 87 -0.12 2.34 -9.36
C MET A 87 -1.44 1.89 -8.72
N LEU A 88 -1.40 0.82 -7.93
CA LEU A 88 -2.51 0.38 -7.09
C LEU A 88 -2.01 0.26 -5.63
N PRO A 89 -2.18 1.31 -4.80
CA PRO A 89 -1.71 1.31 -3.42
C PRO A 89 -2.74 0.72 -2.46
N TYR A 90 -2.46 -0.46 -1.94
CA TYR A 90 -3.30 -1.17 -0.98
C TYR A 90 -2.73 -1.11 0.44
N ALA A 91 -3.63 -1.00 1.42
CA ALA A 91 -3.38 -1.44 2.78
C ALA A 91 -3.69 -2.95 2.85
N ILE A 92 -2.81 -3.68 3.53
CA ILE A 92 -3.06 -5.06 3.96
C ILE A 92 -3.80 -4.99 5.29
N GLU A 93 -4.95 -5.64 5.37
CA GLU A 93 -5.69 -5.83 6.62
C GLU A 93 -5.54 -7.27 7.08
N LEU A 94 -5.22 -7.47 8.37
CA LEU A 94 -5.33 -8.74 9.08
C LEU A 94 -6.45 -8.62 10.11
N ASP A 95 -7.50 -9.43 9.97
CA ASP A 95 -8.71 -9.38 10.80
C ASP A 95 -9.29 -7.94 10.92
N GLY A 96 -9.21 -7.19 9.81
CA GLY A 96 -9.72 -5.82 9.71
C GLY A 96 -8.78 -4.73 10.25
N GLN A 97 -7.62 -5.09 10.78
CA GLN A 97 -6.60 -4.14 11.28
C GLN A 97 -5.51 -3.91 10.24
N PHE A 98 -5.02 -2.67 10.09
CA PHE A 98 -3.91 -2.41 9.18
C PHE A 98 -2.66 -3.16 9.65
N ALA A 99 -2.16 -4.03 8.77
CA ALA A 99 -1.03 -4.91 9.03
C ALA A 99 0.15 -4.64 8.09
N GLY A 100 0.02 -3.73 7.13
CA GLY A 100 1.07 -3.44 6.15
C GLY A 100 0.54 -2.79 4.88
N GLN A 101 1.35 -2.79 3.84
CA GLN A 101 0.95 -2.28 2.52
C GLN A 101 1.40 -3.23 1.42
N LEU A 102 0.61 -3.26 0.35
CA LEU A 102 0.96 -3.90 -0.91
C LEU A 102 0.77 -2.84 -2.00
N THR A 103 1.81 -2.61 -2.78
CA THR A 103 1.79 -1.61 -3.85
C THR A 103 2.17 -2.29 -5.16
N ILE A 104 1.29 -2.17 -6.15
CA ILE A 104 1.62 -2.50 -7.54
C ILE A 104 1.97 -1.18 -8.22
N GLY A 105 3.16 -1.02 -8.77
CA GLY A 105 3.61 0.23 -9.36
C GLY A 105 4.24 0.06 -10.74
N ASN A 106 4.52 1.19 -11.39
CA ASN A 106 4.96 1.25 -12.79
C ASN A 106 4.03 0.47 -13.74
N VAL A 107 2.71 0.55 -13.47
CA VAL A 107 1.70 -0.15 -14.27
C VAL A 107 1.72 0.41 -15.69
N THR A 108 2.02 -0.48 -16.64
CA THR A 108 2.09 -0.15 -18.07
C THR A 108 1.18 -1.09 -18.84
N HIS A 109 0.28 -0.51 -19.65
CA HIS A 109 -0.62 -1.27 -20.52
C HIS A 109 -0.02 -1.45 -21.93
N GLY A 110 -0.85 -1.51 -22.98
CA GLY A 110 -0.39 -1.65 -24.36
C GLY A 110 0.24 -3.02 -24.64
N ALA A 111 1.41 -3.02 -25.29
CA ALA A 111 2.15 -4.24 -25.64
C ALA A 111 2.93 -4.85 -24.46
N LEU A 112 3.34 -4.05 -23.47
CA LEU A 112 4.15 -4.53 -22.35
C LEU A 112 3.30 -5.25 -21.29
N ARG A 113 2.17 -4.65 -20.87
CA ARG A 113 1.24 -5.21 -19.85
C ARG A 113 1.94 -5.71 -18.58
N SER A 114 2.80 -4.88 -18.01
CA SER A 114 3.64 -5.23 -16.85
C SER A 114 3.56 -4.19 -15.74
N ALA A 115 4.01 -4.57 -14.55
CA ALA A 115 4.12 -3.76 -13.35
C ALA A 115 5.12 -4.43 -12.39
N TRP A 116 5.63 -3.67 -11.42
CA TRP A 116 6.29 -4.27 -10.24
C TRP A 116 5.30 -4.38 -9.09
N ILE A 117 5.57 -5.29 -8.16
CA ILE A 117 4.85 -5.43 -6.90
C ILE A 117 5.84 -5.38 -5.74
N GLY A 118 5.48 -4.64 -4.70
CA GLY A 118 6.23 -4.54 -3.46
C GLY A 118 5.29 -4.55 -2.28
N TYR A 119 5.70 -5.14 -1.17
CA TYR A 119 4.91 -5.21 0.04
C TYR A 119 5.79 -5.08 1.28
N TRP A 120 5.16 -4.72 2.39
CA TRP A 120 5.72 -4.85 3.72
C TRP A 120 4.60 -5.20 4.68
N VAL A 121 4.94 -5.97 5.72
CA VAL A 121 4.02 -6.41 6.77
C VAL A 121 4.63 -6.03 8.11
N ALA A 122 3.80 -5.62 9.07
CA ALA A 122 4.20 -5.34 10.44
C ALA A 122 4.93 -6.57 11.02
N SER A 123 6.00 -6.35 11.77
CA SER A 123 6.85 -7.42 12.30
C SER A 123 6.04 -8.47 13.08
N GLY A 124 5.09 -8.02 13.92
CA GLY A 124 4.17 -8.88 14.68
C GLY A 124 3.12 -9.64 13.86
N SER A 125 3.06 -9.44 12.54
CA SER A 125 2.18 -10.15 11.61
C SER A 125 2.97 -10.99 10.58
N THR A 126 4.29 -11.09 10.73
CA THR A 126 5.14 -11.93 9.87
C THR A 126 5.05 -13.42 10.25
N GLY A 127 5.53 -14.31 9.37
CA GLY A 127 5.63 -15.76 9.65
C GLY A 127 4.32 -16.54 9.63
N GLY A 128 3.16 -15.89 9.48
CA GLY A 128 1.84 -16.53 9.45
C GLY A 128 1.10 -16.47 8.10
N GLY A 129 1.81 -16.17 7.01
CA GLY A 129 1.25 -16.14 5.64
C GLY A 129 0.48 -14.86 5.28
N VAL A 130 0.78 -13.73 5.91
CA VAL A 130 0.18 -12.42 5.56
C VAL A 130 0.79 -11.82 4.28
N ALA A 131 2.09 -12.06 4.08
CA ALA A 131 2.85 -11.68 2.89
C ALA A 131 2.70 -12.73 1.77
#